data_AF-A0A6J2XT62-F1
#
_entry.id   AF-A0A6J2XT62-F1
#
_cell.length_a   1.000
_cell.length_b   1.000
_cell.length_c   1.000
_cell.angle_alpha   90.00
_cell.angle_beta   90.00
_cell.angle_gamma   90.00
#
_symmetry.space_group_name_H-M   'P 1'
#
loop_
_entity.id
_entity.type
_entity.pdbx_description
1 polymer ?
#
loop_
_entity_poly.entity_id
_entity_poly.type
_entity_poly.pdbx_seq_one_letter_code
_entity_poly.pdbx_strand_id
1 'polypeptide(L)'
;MVCSLIESLFSMPGAMEKIGEKLKVRNFICQTFIFSYIWGLGGNINEDSREKFDVYVQSQFDDCADARLPPGQDLWYNFMDTQTHRLTSWQKLMPEYSYDKKVPFFDILVPTLDTVRFGYIMERLLYVGHPVLVTGDTGVGKTAVAKNVFNGLEKSGLFVAVTMNFSAQTSSVRTQEIIELKLERKKKTLFGAPVGKKVIIFIDDVNMPKLEIYGAQPPIELIRKRCYCTWHLVAL
;
A
#
# COMPACT_ATOMS: atom_id res chain seq x y z
N MET A 1 -0.12 10.05 3.25
CA MET A 1 0.08 8.72 3.87
C MET A 1 -0.58 8.60 5.24
N VAL A 2 -0.18 9.37 6.27
CA VAL A 2 -0.77 9.25 7.65
C VAL A 2 -2.29 9.32 7.65
N CYS A 3 -2.89 10.40 7.12
CA CYS A 3 -4.36 10.55 7.10
C CYS A 3 -5.05 9.43 6.32
N SER A 4 -4.47 9.00 5.19
CA SER A 4 -5.00 7.94 4.35
C SER A 4 -4.97 6.57 5.05
N LEU A 5 -3.94 6.29 5.85
CA LEU A 5 -3.88 5.08 6.67
C LEU A 5 -4.96 5.10 7.76
N ILE A 6 -5.12 6.23 8.45
CA ILE A 6 -6.17 6.41 9.47
C ILE A 6 -7.56 6.21 8.85
N GLU A 7 -7.82 6.87 7.71
CA GLU A 7 -9.07 6.73 6.96
C GLU A 7 -9.33 5.28 6.55
N SER A 8 -8.30 4.57 6.07
CA SER A 8 -8.41 3.17 5.68
C SER A 8 -8.75 2.28 6.87
N LEU A 9 -8.11 2.49 8.02
CA LEU A 9 -8.32 1.69 9.22
C LEU A 9 -9.71 1.92 9.81
N PHE A 10 -10.22 3.15 9.78
CA PHE A 10 -11.56 3.47 10.27
C PHE A 10 -12.67 3.02 9.31
N SER A 11 -12.37 2.94 8.02
CA SER A 11 -13.30 2.45 7.00
C SER A 11 -13.41 0.92 6.97
N MET A 12 -12.62 0.20 7.77
CA MET A 12 -12.70 -1.26 7.83
C MET A 12 -13.99 -1.73 8.53
N PRO A 13 -14.60 -2.83 8.05
CA PRO A 13 -15.74 -3.45 8.74
C PRO A 13 -15.39 -3.78 10.19
N GLY A 14 -16.22 -3.33 11.13
CA GLY A 14 -16.02 -3.56 12.56
C GLY A 14 -15.07 -2.60 13.28
N ALA A 15 -14.43 -1.64 12.58
CA ALA A 15 -13.47 -0.71 13.21
C ALA A 15 -14.10 0.25 14.24
N MET A 16 -15.34 0.70 13.98
CA MET A 16 -16.05 1.65 14.87
C MET A 16 -17.36 1.09 15.46
N GLU A 17 -17.90 0.03 14.87
CA GLU A 17 -19.25 -0.47 15.19
C GLU A 17 -19.35 -1.22 16.53
N LYS A 18 -18.21 -1.59 17.15
CA LYS A 18 -18.16 -2.47 18.33
C LYS A 18 -17.63 -1.83 19.62
N ILE A 19 -17.31 -0.54 19.60
CA ILE A 19 -16.66 0.11 20.75
C ILE A 19 -17.68 0.88 21.59
N GLY A 20 -18.29 0.22 22.59
CA GLY A 20 -19.26 0.86 23.48
C GLY A 20 -18.66 1.76 24.58
N GLU A 21 -17.36 1.61 24.90
CA GLU A 21 -16.71 2.37 25.98
C GLU A 21 -15.87 3.53 25.45
N LYS A 22 -16.14 4.75 25.94
CA LYS A 22 -15.42 5.98 25.54
C LYS A 22 -13.90 5.88 25.71
N LEU A 23 -13.42 5.22 26.76
CA LEU A 23 -11.99 5.00 26.98
C LEU A 23 -11.37 4.06 25.94
N LYS A 24 -12.08 3.00 25.54
CA LYS A 24 -11.60 2.09 24.49
C LYS A 24 -11.54 2.79 23.13
N VAL A 25 -12.50 3.67 22.83
CA VAL A 25 -12.49 4.49 21.61
C VAL A 25 -11.26 5.41 21.59
N ARG A 26 -11.00 6.11 22.70
CA ARG A 26 -9.82 7.00 22.81
C ARG A 26 -8.52 6.26 22.60
N ASN A 27 -8.35 5.11 23.25
CA ASN A 27 -7.15 4.28 23.07
C ASN A 27 -7.02 3.79 21.63
N PHE A 28 -8.11 3.31 21.03
CA PHE A 28 -8.12 2.85 19.64
C PHE A 28 -7.70 3.94 18.66
N ILE A 29 -8.25 5.15 18.80
CA ILE A 29 -7.90 6.30 17.96
C ILE A 29 -6.42 6.68 18.16
N CYS A 30 -5.96 6.74 19.41
CA CYS A 30 -4.58 7.10 19.73
C CYS A 30 -3.58 6.08 19.16
N GLN A 31 -3.82 4.78 19.35
CA GLN A 31 -3.00 3.72 18.79
C GLN A 31 -3.02 3.69 17.25
N THR A 32 -4.19 3.94 16.65
CA THR A 32 -4.32 4.05 15.20
C THR A 32 -3.52 5.23 14.65
N PHE A 33 -3.53 6.36 15.36
CA PHE A 33 -2.73 7.53 15.02
C PHE A 33 -1.24 7.21 15.10
N ILE A 34 -0.77 6.60 16.19
CA ILE A 34 0.65 6.23 16.37
C ILE A 34 1.11 5.26 15.29
N PHE A 35 0.32 4.21 15.02
CA PHE A 35 0.60 3.27 13.92
C PHE A 35 0.71 3.99 12.58
N SER A 36 -0.25 4.86 12.27
CA SER A 36 -0.25 5.62 11.01
C SER A 36 0.88 6.65 10.94
N TYR A 37 1.30 7.19 12.06
CA TYR A 37 2.42 8.12 12.20
C TYR A 37 3.76 7.42 11.89
N ILE A 38 3.97 6.23 12.46
CA ILE A 38 5.18 5.43 12.23
C ILE A 38 5.30 5.03 10.77
N TRP A 39 4.25 4.44 10.19
CA TRP A 39 4.30 3.99 8.80
C TRP A 39 4.24 5.15 7.80
N GLY A 40 3.59 6.25 8.16
CA GLY A 40 3.45 7.41 7.29
C GLY A 40 4.69 8.30 7.21
N LEU A 41 5.47 8.42 8.30
CA LEU A 41 6.70 9.22 8.33
C LEU A 41 7.96 8.35 8.31
N GLY A 42 7.95 7.27 9.10
CA GLY A 42 9.06 6.33 9.18
C GLY A 42 9.14 5.36 7.99
N GLY A 43 8.14 5.30 7.11
CA GLY A 43 8.16 4.39 5.96
C GLY A 43 9.34 4.60 5.01
N ASN A 44 9.89 5.82 4.95
CA ASN A 44 10.98 6.20 4.04
C ASN A 44 12.34 6.41 4.74
N ILE A 45 12.47 6.00 6.01
CA ILE A 45 13.74 6.14 6.74
C ILE A 45 14.66 4.95 6.47
N ASN A 46 15.96 5.20 6.55
CA ASN A 46 16.97 4.14 6.45
C ASN A 46 16.89 3.18 7.64
N GLU A 47 17.30 1.93 7.44
CA GLU A 47 17.26 0.89 8.47
C GLU A 47 18.02 1.29 9.75
N ASP A 48 19.22 1.87 9.62
CA ASP A 48 20.01 2.35 10.76
C ASP A 48 19.32 3.44 11.60
N SER A 49 18.35 4.15 11.01
CA SER A 49 17.59 5.20 11.67
C SER A 49 16.27 4.72 12.24
N ARG A 50 15.84 3.49 11.94
CA ARG A 50 14.56 2.93 12.43
C ARG A 50 14.52 2.81 13.93
N GLU A 51 15.58 2.33 14.56
CA GLU A 51 15.66 2.19 16.01
C GLU A 51 15.60 3.56 16.71
N LYS A 52 16.37 4.55 16.20
CA LYS A 52 16.36 5.91 16.74
C LYS A 52 14.99 6.56 16.60
N PHE A 53 14.32 6.34 15.47
CA PHE A 53 12.99 6.84 15.22
C PHE A 53 11.96 6.16 16.13
N ASP A 54 12.04 4.85 16.33
CA ASP A 54 11.16 4.10 17.24
C ASP A 54 11.26 4.65 18.67
N VAL A 55 12.48 4.81 19.21
CA VAL A 55 12.71 5.41 20.53
C VAL A 55 12.17 6.85 20.59
N TYR A 56 12.38 7.64 19.54
CA TYR A 56 11.83 8.99 19.46
C TYR A 56 10.30 8.97 19.53
N VAL A 57 9.62 8.13 18.73
CA VAL A 57 8.16 8.02 18.76
C VAL A 57 7.67 7.61 20.13
N GLN A 58 8.27 6.59 20.76
CA GLN A 58 7.90 6.18 22.11
C GLN A 58 7.97 7.36 23.09
N SER A 59 9.10 8.10 23.10
CA SER A 59 9.29 9.26 23.98
C SER A 59 8.27 10.39 23.78
N GLN A 60 7.74 10.57 22.56
CA GLN A 60 6.72 11.58 22.27
C GLN A 60 5.34 11.23 22.85
N PHE A 61 5.07 9.95 23.09
CA PHE A 61 3.78 9.46 23.58
C PHE A 61 3.84 8.91 25.00
N ASP A 62 4.97 9.02 25.70
CA ASP A 62 5.14 8.56 27.09
C ASP A 62 4.11 9.22 28.05
N ASP A 63 3.85 10.52 27.87
CA ASP A 63 2.86 11.26 28.67
C ASP A 63 1.40 10.97 28.26
N CYS A 64 1.18 10.22 27.18
CA CYS A 64 -0.14 9.94 26.65
C CYS A 64 -0.71 8.64 27.25
N ALA A 65 -1.50 8.78 28.32
CA ALA A 65 -2.16 7.63 28.98
C ALA A 65 -3.07 6.79 28.04
N ASP A 66 -3.56 7.40 26.95
CA ASP A 66 -4.38 6.72 25.94
C ASP A 66 -3.56 5.87 24.95
N ALA A 67 -2.26 6.14 24.79
CA ALA A 67 -1.39 5.45 23.83
C ALA A 67 -1.21 3.97 24.19
N ARG A 68 -1.04 3.66 25.49
CA ARG A 68 -0.86 2.30 26.02
C ARG A 68 0.08 1.44 25.18
N LEU A 69 1.23 2.00 24.82
CA LEU A 69 2.25 1.29 24.04
C LEU A 69 2.85 0.17 24.91
N PRO A 70 3.09 -1.02 24.35
CA PRO A 70 3.75 -2.10 25.08
C PRO A 70 5.21 -1.69 25.40
N PRO A 71 5.59 -1.64 26.70
CA PRO A 71 6.91 -1.14 27.09
C PRO A 71 8.01 -2.06 26.57
N GLY A 72 9.05 -1.47 25.96
CA GLY A 72 10.21 -2.20 25.46
C GLY A 72 9.95 -3.10 24.23
N GLN A 73 8.81 -2.92 23.55
CA GLN A 73 8.55 -3.58 22.27
C GLN A 73 8.82 -2.64 21.10
N ASP A 74 9.34 -3.23 20.03
CA ASP A 74 9.49 -2.58 18.74
C ASP A 74 8.11 -2.28 18.12
N LEU A 75 7.81 -0.99 17.89
CA LEU A 75 6.53 -0.58 17.30
C LEU A 75 6.39 -1.06 15.85
N TRP A 76 7.50 -1.32 15.14
CA TRP A 76 7.51 -1.91 13.80
C TRP A 76 7.03 -3.38 13.81
N TYR A 77 7.05 -4.04 14.97
CA TYR A 77 6.59 -5.42 15.13
C TYR A 77 5.08 -5.57 15.32
N ASN A 78 4.37 -4.44 15.50
CA ASN A 78 2.96 -4.44 15.78
C ASN A 78 2.15 -3.78 14.66
N PHE A 79 0.92 -4.25 14.47
CA PHE A 79 -0.09 -3.66 13.61
C PHE A 79 -1.35 -3.33 14.39
N MET A 80 -2.15 -2.43 13.85
CA MET A 80 -3.44 -2.09 14.43
C MET A 80 -4.51 -3.11 14.01
N ASP A 81 -4.96 -3.94 14.94
CA ASP A 81 -6.07 -4.87 14.70
C ASP A 81 -7.41 -4.17 14.92
N THR A 82 -8.18 -4.02 13.84
CA THR A 82 -9.49 -3.36 13.83
C THR A 82 -10.60 -4.21 14.45
N GLN A 83 -10.39 -5.53 14.61
CA GLN A 83 -11.38 -6.42 15.24
C GLN A 83 -11.23 -6.43 16.77
N THR A 84 -10.00 -6.44 17.27
CA THR A 84 -9.70 -6.45 18.70
C THR A 84 -9.46 -5.05 19.28
N HIS A 85 -9.36 -4.04 18.42
CA HIS A 85 -9.10 -2.63 18.76
C HIS A 85 -7.80 -2.42 19.55
N ARG A 86 -6.75 -3.20 19.24
CA ARG A 86 -5.46 -3.16 19.93
C ARG A 86 -4.29 -3.38 18.98
N LEU A 87 -3.13 -2.85 19.37
CA LEU A 87 -1.86 -3.22 18.76
C LEU A 87 -1.57 -4.71 18.99
N THR A 88 -1.27 -5.42 17.90
CA THR A 88 -1.03 -6.86 17.88
C THR A 88 0.17 -7.19 17.01
N SER A 89 0.91 -8.25 17.34
CA SER A 89 2.07 -8.71 16.57
C SER A 89 1.71 -9.13 15.14
N TRP A 90 2.52 -8.70 14.16
CA TRP A 90 2.42 -9.12 12.76
C TRP A 90 2.49 -10.63 12.57
N GLN A 91 3.07 -11.39 13.52
CA GLN A 91 3.10 -12.85 13.46
C GLN A 91 1.70 -13.47 13.34
N LYS A 92 0.66 -12.83 13.91
CA LYS A 92 -0.71 -13.34 13.80
C LYS A 92 -1.28 -13.26 12.38
N LEU A 93 -0.71 -12.41 11.53
CA LEU A 93 -1.08 -12.26 10.12
C LEU A 93 -0.21 -13.11 9.18
N MET A 94 0.81 -13.79 9.70
CA MET A 94 1.68 -14.64 8.89
C MET A 94 0.91 -15.88 8.41
N PRO A 95 0.74 -16.07 7.09
CA PRO A 95 0.14 -17.28 6.58
C PRO A 95 1.13 -18.45 6.71
N GLU A 96 0.61 -19.65 6.95
CA GLU A 96 1.40 -20.87 6.88
C GLU A 96 1.84 -21.10 5.43
N TYR A 97 3.15 -21.23 5.22
CA TYR A 97 3.69 -21.53 3.90
C TYR A 97 3.62 -23.03 3.62
N SER A 98 2.95 -23.39 2.53
CA SER A 98 2.97 -24.74 1.99
C SER A 98 3.49 -24.70 0.55
N TYR A 99 4.53 -25.50 0.29
CA TYR A 99 5.14 -25.59 -1.02
C TYR A 99 4.25 -26.39 -1.98
N ASP A 100 3.77 -25.73 -3.03
CA ASP A 100 3.04 -26.38 -4.13
C ASP A 100 3.93 -26.50 -5.37
N LYS A 101 4.23 -27.75 -5.75
CA LYS A 101 5.02 -28.09 -6.95
C LYS A 101 4.37 -27.62 -8.27
N LYS A 102 3.07 -27.31 -8.27
CA LYS A 102 2.35 -26.84 -9.47
C LYS A 102 2.59 -25.37 -9.76
N VAL A 103 3.02 -24.58 -8.76
CA VAL A 103 3.28 -23.16 -8.94
C VAL A 103 4.62 -22.99 -9.66
N PRO A 104 4.67 -22.21 -10.76
CA PRO A 104 5.93 -21.92 -11.44
C PRO A 104 6.93 -21.29 -10.48
N PHE A 105 8.21 -21.66 -10.59
CA PHE A 105 9.27 -21.18 -9.69
C PHE A 105 9.29 -19.65 -9.54
N PHE A 106 9.08 -18.92 -10.64
CA PHE A 106 9.06 -17.44 -10.65
C PHE A 106 7.84 -16.82 -9.94
N ASP A 107 6.80 -17.60 -9.67
CA ASP A 107 5.57 -17.14 -8.99
C ASP A 107 5.51 -17.61 -7.52
N ILE A 108 6.52 -18.36 -7.06
CA ILE A 108 6.60 -18.79 -5.66
C ILE A 108 6.99 -17.60 -4.78
N LEU A 109 6.03 -17.10 -4.00
CA LEU A 109 6.27 -16.11 -2.96
C LEU A 109 6.26 -16.79 -1.59
N VAL A 110 7.39 -16.77 -0.90
CA VAL A 110 7.48 -17.21 0.49
C VAL A 110 7.05 -16.05 1.39
N PRO A 111 6.01 -16.21 2.24
CA PRO A 111 5.58 -15.16 3.15
C PRO A 111 6.64 -14.95 4.23
N THR A 112 7.18 -13.73 4.26
CA THR A 112 8.04 -13.22 5.33
C THR A 112 7.32 -12.08 6.07
N LEU A 113 7.78 -11.73 7.26
CA LEU A 113 7.21 -10.62 8.02
C LEU A 113 7.17 -9.32 7.20
N ASP A 114 8.20 -9.05 6.42
CA ASP A 114 8.27 -7.84 5.60
C ASP A 114 7.27 -7.89 4.43
N THR A 115 7.11 -9.03 3.76
CA THR A 115 6.09 -9.17 2.70
C THR A 115 4.67 -8.95 3.24
N VAL A 116 4.38 -9.41 4.47
CA VAL A 116 3.09 -9.21 5.12
C VAL A 116 2.89 -7.75 5.51
N ARG A 117 3.91 -7.11 6.11
CA ARG A 117 3.87 -5.68 6.50
C ARG A 117 3.64 -4.78 5.29
N PHE A 118 4.49 -4.89 4.26
CA PHE A 118 4.39 -4.06 3.07
C PHE A 118 3.13 -4.36 2.27
N GLY A 119 2.74 -5.63 2.17
CA GLY A 119 1.48 -6.03 1.54
C GLY A 119 0.27 -5.42 2.24
N TYR A 120 0.22 -5.48 3.57
CA TYR A 120 -0.86 -4.88 4.37
C TYR A 120 -0.95 -3.37 4.18
N ILE A 121 0.16 -2.65 4.31
CA ILE A 121 0.18 -1.18 4.14
C ILE A 121 -0.22 -0.79 2.71
N MET A 122 0.29 -1.51 1.70
CA MET A 122 -0.08 -1.29 0.30
C MET A 122 -1.57 -1.51 0.09
N GLU A 123 -2.13 -2.62 0.58
CA GLU A 123 -3.57 -2.92 0.46
C GLU A 123 -4.43 -1.82 1.09
N ARG A 124 -4.08 -1.36 2.30
CA ARG A 124 -4.82 -0.30 3.03
C ARG A 124 -4.81 1.03 2.28
N LEU A 125 -3.64 1.45 1.80
CA LEU A 125 -3.51 2.68 1.03
C LEU A 125 -4.28 2.60 -0.29
N LEU A 126 -4.22 1.46 -0.99
CA LEU A 126 -4.96 1.27 -2.23
C LEU A 126 -6.47 1.27 -2.04
N TYR A 127 -6.93 0.75 -0.90
CA TYR A 127 -8.36 0.69 -0.59
C TYR A 127 -9.00 2.09 -0.55
N VAL A 128 -8.33 3.05 0.09
CA VAL A 128 -8.74 4.47 0.12
C VAL A 128 -8.35 5.24 -1.12
N GLY A 129 -7.59 4.63 -2.02
CA GLY A 129 -7.16 5.29 -3.24
C GLY A 129 -5.97 6.22 -3.06
N HIS A 130 -5.07 5.89 -2.14
CA HIS A 130 -3.80 6.58 -2.04
C HIS A 130 -2.77 5.92 -2.96
N PRO A 131 -2.14 6.66 -3.90
CA PRO A 131 -1.04 6.13 -4.69
C PRO A 131 0.15 5.71 -3.82
N VAL A 132 0.84 4.63 -4.21
CA VAL A 132 1.97 4.07 -3.47
C VAL A 132 3.18 3.90 -4.39
N LEU A 133 4.36 4.30 -3.92
CA LEU A 133 5.64 4.00 -4.54
C LEU A 133 6.41 3.07 -3.61
N VAL A 134 6.86 1.91 -4.08
CA VAL A 134 7.67 0.98 -3.26
C VAL A 134 9.06 0.82 -3.87
N THR A 135 10.04 1.44 -3.21
CA THR A 135 11.45 1.40 -3.61
C THR A 135 12.19 0.27 -2.88
N GLY A 136 13.25 -0.25 -3.51
CA GLY A 136 14.16 -1.21 -2.89
C GLY A 136 15.04 -1.88 -3.95
N ASP A 137 15.93 -2.77 -3.54
CA ASP A 137 16.85 -3.44 -4.45
C ASP A 137 16.13 -4.39 -5.43
N THR A 138 16.77 -4.65 -6.57
CA THR A 138 16.28 -5.64 -7.55
C THR A 138 16.32 -7.04 -6.94
N GLY A 139 15.26 -7.83 -7.12
CA GLY A 139 15.21 -9.22 -6.66
C GLY A 139 14.67 -9.45 -5.25
N VAL A 140 14.29 -8.41 -4.50
CA VAL A 140 13.71 -8.54 -3.15
C VAL A 140 12.22 -8.93 -3.13
N GLY A 141 11.64 -9.28 -4.27
CA GLY A 141 10.26 -9.73 -4.38
C GLY A 141 9.19 -8.62 -4.38
N LYS A 142 9.55 -7.34 -4.58
CA LYS A 142 8.59 -6.21 -4.64
C LYS A 142 7.42 -6.47 -5.61
N THR A 143 7.75 -6.91 -6.82
CA THR A 143 6.77 -7.25 -7.87
C THR A 143 5.84 -8.38 -7.44
N ALA A 144 6.36 -9.39 -6.75
CA ALA A 144 5.58 -10.52 -6.28
C ALA A 144 4.61 -10.11 -5.15
N VAL A 145 5.05 -9.26 -4.22
CA VAL A 145 4.20 -8.68 -3.17
C VAL A 145 3.08 -7.85 -3.78
N ALA A 146 3.40 -6.94 -4.71
CA ALA A 146 2.42 -6.09 -5.37
C ALA A 146 1.36 -6.92 -6.12
N LYS A 147 1.79 -7.91 -6.93
CA LYS A 147 0.89 -8.84 -7.62
C LYS A 147 -0.02 -9.60 -6.65
N ASN A 148 0.50 -10.06 -5.51
CA ASN A 148 -0.31 -10.75 -4.51
C ASN A 148 -1.42 -9.83 -3.97
N VAL A 149 -1.09 -8.58 -3.61
CA VAL A 149 -2.06 -7.58 -3.14
C VAL A 149 -3.13 -7.32 -4.20
N PHE A 150 -2.74 -7.12 -5.47
CA PHE A 150 -3.71 -6.89 -6.54
C PHE A 150 -4.63 -8.07 -6.77
N ASN A 151 -4.10 -9.29 -6.78
CA ASN A 151 -4.91 -10.51 -6.90
C ASN A 151 -5.92 -10.61 -5.74
N GLY A 152 -5.54 -10.21 -4.53
CA GLY A 152 -6.46 -10.12 -3.39
C GLY A 152 -7.55 -9.07 -3.59
N LEU A 153 -7.17 -7.88 -4.03
CA LEU A 153 -8.11 -6.78 -4.29
C LEU A 153 -9.07 -7.07 -5.46
N GLU A 154 -8.61 -7.72 -6.53
CA GLU A 154 -9.47 -8.11 -7.65
C GLU A 154 -10.50 -9.17 -7.24
N LYS A 155 -10.13 -10.11 -6.37
CA LYS A 155 -11.07 -11.11 -5.80
C LYS A 155 -12.21 -10.48 -5.01
N SER A 156 -12.01 -9.29 -4.43
CA SER A 156 -13.09 -8.54 -3.76
C SER A 156 -14.17 -8.04 -4.73
N GLY A 157 -13.89 -8.03 -6.04
CA GLY A 157 -14.80 -7.54 -7.08
C GLY A 157 -14.85 -6.02 -7.22
N LEU A 158 -14.26 -5.27 -6.28
CA LEU A 158 -14.26 -3.80 -6.23
C LEU A 158 -13.13 -3.17 -7.06
N PHE A 159 -12.10 -3.94 -7.41
CA PHE A 159 -10.90 -3.42 -8.07
C PHE A 159 -10.63 -4.10 -9.41
N VAL A 160 -9.98 -3.37 -10.30
CA VAL A 160 -9.45 -3.86 -11.58
C VAL A 160 -8.00 -3.43 -11.66
N ALA A 161 -7.07 -4.38 -11.77
CA ALA A 161 -5.66 -4.09 -11.89
C ALA A 161 -5.24 -4.00 -13.37
N VAL A 162 -4.39 -3.01 -13.67
CA VAL A 162 -3.75 -2.82 -14.96
C VAL A 162 -2.25 -2.86 -14.76
N THR A 163 -1.64 -3.99 -15.12
CA THR A 163 -0.19 -4.17 -15.02
C THR A 163 0.49 -3.65 -16.27
N MET A 164 1.45 -2.75 -16.11
CA MET A 164 2.27 -2.19 -17.17
C MET A 164 3.75 -2.42 -16.87
N ASN A 165 4.45 -3.00 -17.84
CA ASN A 165 5.90 -3.16 -17.75
C ASN A 165 6.53 -2.13 -18.68
N PHE A 166 7.31 -1.22 -18.12
CA PHE A 166 8.06 -0.27 -18.91
C PHE A 166 9.33 -0.89 -19.46
N SER A 167 9.72 -0.40 -20.63
CA SER A 167 10.91 -0.79 -21.34
C SER A 167 11.47 0.45 -22.03
N ALA A 168 12.71 0.35 -22.49
CA ALA A 168 13.37 1.43 -23.24
C ALA A 168 12.62 1.85 -24.53
N GLN A 169 11.63 1.07 -24.99
CA GLN A 169 10.81 1.35 -26.19
C GLN A 169 9.35 1.69 -25.87
N THR A 170 8.98 1.81 -24.59
CA THR A 170 7.59 2.14 -24.22
C THR A 170 7.31 3.60 -24.54
N SER A 171 6.39 3.86 -25.48
CA SER A 171 5.93 5.20 -25.84
C SER A 171 4.70 5.61 -25.03
N SER A 172 4.46 6.92 -24.90
CA SER A 172 3.27 7.46 -24.23
C SER A 172 1.96 6.97 -24.87
N VAL A 173 1.94 6.81 -26.20
CA VAL A 173 0.80 6.29 -26.96
C VAL A 173 0.49 4.85 -26.52
N ARG A 174 1.50 3.97 -26.43
CA ARG A 174 1.30 2.59 -25.96
C ARG A 174 0.80 2.55 -24.52
N THR A 175 1.34 3.40 -23.64
CA THR A 175 0.87 3.51 -22.25
C THR A 175 -0.61 3.91 -22.20
N GLN A 176 -1.02 4.87 -23.04
CA GLN A 176 -2.41 5.29 -23.12
C GLN A 176 -3.33 4.15 -23.60
N GLU A 177 -2.95 3.45 -24.66
CA GLU A 177 -3.71 2.31 -25.20
C GLU A 177 -3.90 1.21 -24.14
N ILE A 178 -2.84 0.84 -23.41
CA ILE A 178 -2.92 -0.20 -22.37
C ILE A 178 -3.89 0.19 -21.26
N ILE A 179 -3.86 1.45 -20.83
CA ILE A 179 -4.80 1.97 -19.83
C ILE A 179 -6.21 1.92 -20.39
N GLU A 180 -6.45 2.49 -21.57
CA GLU A 180 -7.78 2.60 -22.19
C GLU A 180 -8.44 1.24 -22.46
N LEU A 181 -7.67 0.18 -22.72
CA LEU A 181 -8.17 -1.19 -22.90
C LEU A 181 -8.95 -1.72 -21.69
N LYS A 182 -8.65 -1.22 -20.48
CA LYS A 182 -9.28 -1.68 -19.22
C LYS A 182 -10.31 -0.69 -18.69
N LEU A 183 -10.53 0.43 -19.39
CA LEU A 183 -11.46 1.48 -19.00
C LEU A 183 -12.75 1.44 -19.82
N GLU A 184 -13.81 1.95 -19.22
CA GLU A 184 -15.07 2.15 -19.92
C GLU A 184 -15.21 3.61 -20.35
N ARG A 185 -15.69 3.80 -21.58
CA ARG A 185 -16.05 5.12 -22.09
C ARG A 185 -17.35 5.58 -21.44
N LYS A 186 -17.29 6.58 -20.55
CA LYS A 186 -18.46 7.16 -19.88
C LYS A 186 -19.11 8.28 -20.69
N LYS A 187 -18.31 9.12 -21.36
CA LYS A 187 -18.76 10.19 -22.28
C LYS A 187 -17.83 10.29 -23.49
N LYS A 188 -18.15 11.16 -24.46
CA LYS A 188 -17.40 11.31 -25.72
C LYS A 188 -15.88 11.49 -25.51
N THR A 189 -15.48 12.15 -24.42
CA THR A 189 -14.07 12.43 -24.05
C THR A 189 -13.64 11.86 -22.69
N LEU A 190 -14.54 11.18 -21.95
CA LEU A 190 -14.27 10.74 -20.58
C LEU A 190 -14.22 9.22 -20.49
N PHE A 191 -13.04 8.72 -20.12
CA PHE A 191 -12.82 7.32 -19.74
C PHE A 191 -12.79 7.21 -18.22
N GLY A 192 -13.44 6.19 -17.69
CA GLY A 192 -13.52 5.94 -16.26
C GLY A 192 -13.43 4.46 -15.95
N ALA A 193 -13.28 4.16 -14.66
CA ALA A 193 -13.37 2.79 -14.20
C ALA A 193 -14.75 2.17 -14.54
N PRO A 194 -14.82 0.84 -14.68
CA PRO A 194 -16.09 0.14 -14.77
C PRO A 194 -17.05 0.53 -13.64
N VAL A 195 -18.35 0.50 -13.90
CA VAL A 195 -19.36 0.94 -12.92
C VAL A 195 -19.17 0.20 -11.59
N GLY A 196 -19.00 0.97 -10.50
CA GLY A 196 -18.83 0.42 -9.14
C GLY A 196 -17.44 -0.15 -8.83
N LYS A 197 -16.46 -0.02 -9.74
CA LYS A 197 -15.09 -0.50 -9.53
C LYS A 197 -14.08 0.65 -9.46
N LYS A 198 -12.95 0.40 -8.79
CA LYS A 198 -11.75 1.25 -8.80
C LYS A 198 -10.70 0.60 -9.69
N VAL A 199 -9.91 1.40 -10.39
CA VAL A 199 -8.81 0.90 -11.22
C VAL A 199 -7.49 1.19 -10.51
N ILE A 200 -6.65 0.16 -10.43
CA ILE A 200 -5.29 0.24 -9.92
C ILE A 200 -4.35 0.07 -11.11
N ILE A 201 -3.44 1.02 -11.29
CA ILE A 201 -2.43 0.96 -12.33
C ILE A 201 -1.12 0.59 -11.67
N PHE A 202 -0.57 -0.57 -12.02
CA PHE A 202 0.71 -1.06 -11.53
C PHE A 202 1.81 -0.86 -12.57
N ILE A 203 2.95 -0.32 -12.13
CA ILE A 203 4.14 -0.10 -12.94
C ILE A 203 5.33 -0.73 -12.22
N ASP A 204 5.98 -1.71 -12.86
CA ASP A 204 7.04 -2.51 -12.22
C ASP A 204 8.43 -1.84 -12.21
N ASP A 205 8.71 -0.99 -13.18
CA ASP A 205 9.97 -0.25 -13.24
C ASP A 205 9.73 1.13 -13.85
N VAL A 206 9.61 2.16 -13.02
CA VAL A 206 9.38 3.52 -13.50
C VAL A 206 10.62 4.11 -14.18
N ASN A 207 11.82 3.61 -13.91
CA ASN A 207 13.09 4.20 -14.36
C ASN A 207 13.54 3.74 -15.76
N MET A 208 12.95 2.66 -16.30
CA MET A 208 13.31 2.07 -17.59
C MET A 208 13.09 2.92 -18.87
N PRO A 209 12.10 3.85 -18.98
CA PRO A 209 11.88 4.60 -20.22
C PRO A 209 13.09 5.48 -20.61
N LYS A 210 13.42 5.55 -21.89
CA LYS A 210 14.51 6.43 -22.36
C LYS A 210 14.18 7.90 -22.10
N LEU A 211 15.19 8.64 -21.65
CA LEU A 211 15.15 10.09 -21.59
C LEU A 211 15.10 10.66 -23.01
N GLU A 212 14.19 11.61 -23.24
CA GLU A 212 14.23 12.45 -24.44
C GLU A 212 15.38 13.46 -24.36
N ILE A 213 15.60 14.18 -25.47
CA ILE A 213 16.67 15.19 -25.62
C ILE A 213 16.65 16.24 -24.49
N TYR A 214 15.47 16.53 -23.94
CA TYR A 214 15.27 17.50 -22.85
C TYR A 214 15.22 16.87 -21.45
N GLY A 215 15.57 15.58 -21.31
CA GLY A 215 15.57 14.87 -20.03
C GLY A 215 14.18 14.44 -19.52
N ALA A 216 13.12 14.64 -20.31
CA ALA A 216 11.78 14.18 -19.96
C ALA A 216 11.58 12.70 -20.31
N GLN A 217 10.71 12.03 -19.55
CA GLN A 217 10.20 10.69 -19.85
C GLN A 217 8.70 10.78 -20.15
N PRO A 218 8.29 10.90 -21.43
CA PRO A 218 6.90 11.11 -21.82
C PRO A 218 5.87 10.13 -21.23
N PRO A 219 6.17 8.81 -21.09
CA PRO A 219 5.25 7.87 -20.44
C PRO A 219 4.96 8.23 -18.97
N ILE A 220 5.97 8.69 -18.23
CA ILE A 220 5.85 9.06 -16.82
C ILE A 220 5.09 10.37 -16.67
N GLU A 221 5.37 11.35 -17.53
CA GLU A 221 4.63 12.62 -17.53
C GLU A 221 3.14 12.43 -17.85
N LEU A 222 2.81 11.49 -18.74
CA LEU A 222 1.42 11.13 -19.03
C LEU A 222 0.72 10.58 -17.78
N ILE A 223 1.38 9.66 -17.07
CA ILE A 223 0.85 9.09 -15.82
C ILE A 223 0.68 10.17 -14.76
N ARG A 224 1.68 11.05 -14.60
CA ARG A 224 1.63 12.16 -13.65
C ARG A 224 0.41 13.03 -13.90
N LYS A 225 0.14 13.41 -15.16
CA LYS A 225 -1.06 14.17 -15.54
C LYS A 225 -2.36 13.42 -15.24
N ARG A 226 -2.41 12.12 -15.46
CA ARG A 226 -3.62 11.30 -15.23
C ARG A 226 -3.90 11.11 -13.73
N CYS A 227 -2.86 10.97 -12.91
CA CYS A 227 -2.96 10.73 -11.47
C CYS A 227 -3.74 11.84 -10.73
N TYR A 228 -3.68 13.08 -11.21
CA TYR A 228 -4.42 14.21 -10.62
C TYR A 228 -5.94 14.16 -10.83
N CYS A 229 -6.46 13.32 -11.75
CA CYS A 229 -7.88 13.39 -12.10
C CYS A 229 -8.75 12.27 -11.54
N THR A 230 -8.31 11.01 -11.41
CA THR A 230 -9.18 9.92 -10.88
C THR A 230 -8.53 8.54 -10.64
N TRP A 231 -7.20 8.39 -10.75
CA TRP A 231 -6.56 7.05 -10.80
C TRP A 231 -5.65 6.78 -9.60
N HIS A 232 -5.70 5.55 -9.09
CA HIS A 232 -4.85 5.10 -7.99
C HIS A 232 -3.64 4.37 -8.57
N LEU A 233 -2.47 5.03 -8.49
CA LEU A 233 -1.22 4.53 -9.04
C LEU A 233 -0.45 3.71 -8.01
N VAL A 234 0.02 2.53 -8.39
CA VAL A 234 1.12 1.86 -7.70
C VAL A 234 2.31 1.81 -8.64
N ALA A 235 3.40 2.40 -8.20
CA ALA A 235 4.67 2.36 -8.90
C ALA A 235 5.69 1.59 -8.04
N LEU A 236 6.59 0.86 -8.68
CA LEU A 236 7.79 0.29 -8.10
C LEU A 236 9.03 0.97 -8.68
#